data_AF-A0ABD0QV46-F1
#
_entry.id   AF-A0ABD0QV46-F1
#
_cell.length_a   1.000
_cell.length_b   1.000
_cell.length_c   1.000
_cell.angle_alpha   90.00
_cell.angle_beta   90.00
_cell.angle_gamma   90.00
#
_symmetry.space_group_name_H-M   'P 1'
#
loop_
_entity.id
_entity.type
_entity.pdbx_description
1 polymer ?
#
loop_
_entity_poly.entity_id
_entity_poly.type
_entity_poly.pdbx_seq_one_letter_code
_entity_poly.pdbx_strand_id
1 'polypeptide(L)' 'KLIVVTENLTWSKALRYCRQNHMDLVSVHSEEIQRRVKNVVRRASTAEVWLGLRHSCTVGIWFW' A
#
# COMPACT_ATOMS: atom_id res chain seq x y z
N LYS A 1 -5.39 -11.77 0.36
CA LYS A 1 -3.97 -12.15 0.62
C LYS A 1 -3.15 -10.87 0.61
N LEU A 2 -2.20 -10.68 1.54
CA LEU A 2 -1.31 -9.51 1.57
C LEU A 2 0.10 -9.96 1.17
N ILE A 3 0.76 -9.15 0.34
CA ILE A 3 2.12 -9.40 -0.16
C ILE A 3 2.89 -8.09 -0.01
N VAL A 4 4.12 -8.16 0.49
CA VAL A 4 5.03 -7.02 0.51
C VAL A 4 5.87 -7.07 -0.77
N VAL A 5 5.83 -5.98 -1.52
CA VAL A 5 6.70 -5.73 -2.68
C VAL A 5 8.01 -5.16 -2.12
N THR A 6 9.15 -5.76 -2.49
CA THR A 6 10.48 -5.40 -1.94
C THR A 6 11.26 -4.45 -2.85
N GLU A 7 10.74 -4.20 -4.05
CA GLU A 7 11.29 -3.31 -5.05
C GLU A 7 11.15 -1.85 -4.59
N ASN A 8 12.25 -1.09 -4.69
CA ASN A 8 12.25 0.32 -4.34
C ASN A 8 11.55 1.15 -5.44
N LEU A 9 10.27 1.45 -5.23
CA LEU A 9 9.40 2.12 -6.20
C LEU A 9 8.80 3.41 -5.61
N THR A 10 8.58 4.41 -6.46
CA THR A 10 7.70 5.53 -6.12
C THR A 10 6.27 5.02 -5.93
N TRP A 11 5.45 5.72 -5.14
CA TRP A 11 4.05 5.33 -4.89
C TRP A 11 3.28 5.02 -6.18
N SER A 12 3.42 5.87 -7.21
CA SER A 12 2.77 5.68 -8.51
C SER A 12 3.23 4.43 -9.26
N LYS A 13 4.52 4.09 -9.17
CA LYS A 13 5.08 2.87 -9.78
C LYS A 13 4.63 1.63 -9.02
N ALA A 14 4.57 1.68 -7.69
CA ALA A 14 4.08 0.59 -6.85
C ALA A 14 2.60 0.28 -7.13
N LEU A 15 1.75 1.30 -7.25
CA LEU A 15 0.35 1.14 -7.65
C LEU A 15 0.21 0.45 -8.99
N ARG A 16 0.95 0.94 -10.00
CA ARG A 16 0.93 0.34 -11.34
C ARG A 16 1.41 -1.11 -11.33
N TYR A 17 2.49 -1.40 -10.61
CA TYR A 17 3.03 -2.75 -10.47
C TYR A 17 2.00 -3.72 -9.87
N CYS A 18 1.32 -3.32 -8.79
CA CYS A 18 0.29 -4.16 -8.17
C CYS A 18 -0.83 -4.47 -9.16
N ARG A 19 -1.35 -3.44 -9.86
CA ARG A 19 -2.45 -3.58 -10.83
C ARG A 19 -2.09 -4.44 -12.03
N GLN A 20 -0.86 -4.33 -12.53
CA GLN A 20 -0.34 -5.21 -13.59
C GLN A 20 -0.25 -6.68 -13.15
N ASN A 21 -0.10 -6.93 -11.85
CA ASN A 21 -0.08 -8.26 -11.25
C ASN A 21 -1.45 -8.66 -10.65
N HIS A 22 -2.55 -8.05 -11.12
CA HIS A 22 -3.92 -8.34 -10.69
C HIS A 22 -4.19 -8.14 -9.18
N MET A 23 -3.46 -7.22 -8.56
CA MET A 23 -3.59 -6.81 -7.16
C MET A 23 -3.76 -5.28 -7.07
N ASP A 24 -3.98 -4.74 -5.89
CA ASP A 24 -3.92 -3.28 -5.66
C ASP A 24 -3.14 -2.99 -4.36
N LEU A 25 -2.73 -1.73 -4.17
CA LEU A 25 -2.18 -1.29 -2.90
C LEU A 25 -3.24 -1.44 -1.80
N VAL A 26 -2.82 -1.88 -0.62
CA VAL A 26 -3.75 -2.22 0.45
C VAL A 26 -4.48 -0.99 0.98
N SER A 27 -5.80 -1.11 1.14
CA SER A 27 -6.62 -0.18 1.91
C SER A 27 -6.94 -0.74 3.29
N VAL A 28 -6.89 0.12 4.31
CA VAL A 28 -7.08 -0.30 5.72
C VAL A 28 -8.41 0.25 6.22
N HIS A 29 -9.44 -0.59 6.21
CA HIS A 29 -10.80 -0.24 6.65
C HIS A 29 -11.19 -0.81 8.02
N SER A 30 -10.30 -1.56 8.68
CA SER A 30 -10.57 -2.14 10.00
C SER A 30 -9.28 -2.39 10.79
N GLU A 31 -9.40 -2.47 12.11
CA GLU A 31 -8.29 -2.86 12.99
C GLU A 31 -7.75 -4.26 12.67
N GLU A 32 -8.60 -5.15 12.19
CA GLU A 32 -8.18 -6.48 11.76
C GLU A 32 -7.23 -6.40 10.58
N ILE A 33 -7.57 -5.62 9.55
CA ILE A 33 -6.69 -5.39 8.40
C ILE A 33 -5.41 -4.70 8.89
N GLN A 34 -5.51 -3.70 9.76
CA GLN A 34 -4.34 -3.00 10.31
C GLN A 34 -3.36 -3.96 11.00
N ARG A 35 -3.86 -4.91 11.81
CA ARG A 35 -3.02 -5.93 12.47
C ARG A 35 -2.35 -6.85 11.46
N ARG A 36 -3.08 -7.26 10.42
CA ARG A 36 -2.53 -8.10 9.34
C ARG A 36 -1.45 -7.37 8.54
N VAL A 37 -1.67 -6.10 8.18
CA VAL A 37 -0.67 -5.26 7.53
C VAL A 37 0.58 -5.17 8.39
N LYS A 38 0.46 -4.80 9.67
CA LYS A 38 1.59 -4.74 10.62
C LYS A 38 2.42 -6.02 10.66
N ASN A 39 1.79 -7.20 10.56
CA ASN A 39 2.51 -8.46 10.57
C ASN A 39 3.27 -8.72 9.26
N VAL A 40 2.68 -8.37 8.11
CA VAL A 40 3.29 -8.64 6.79
C VAL A 40 4.42 -7.65 6.50
N VAL A 41 4.25 -6.37 6.85
CA VAL A 41 5.27 -5.32 6.58
C VAL A 41 6.58 -5.51 7.37
N ARG A 42 6.60 -6.35 8.41
CA ARG A 42 7.86 -6.75 9.10
C ARG A 42 8.85 -7.47 8.18
N ARG A 43 8.39 -7.94 7.02
CA ARG A 43 9.22 -8.57 5.97
C ARG A 43 9.75 -7.56 4.95
N ALA A 44 9.42 -6.28 5.08
CA ALA A 44 9.91 -5.24 4.19
C ALA A 44 11.42 -5.04 4.38
N SER A 45 12.10 -4.70 3.29
CA SER A 45 13.53 -4.34 3.27
C SER A 45 13.79 -2.89 3.67
N THR A 46 12.75 -2.09 3.84
CA THR A 46 12.79 -0.64 4.11
C THR A 46 12.08 -0.31 5.42
N ALA A 47 12.40 0.86 5.99
CA ALA A 47 11.72 1.36 7.18
C ALA A 47 10.24 1.70 6.93
N GLU A 48 9.90 2.02 5.68
CA GLU A 48 8.59 2.51 5.25
C GLU A 48 8.11 1.76 4.02
N VAL A 49 6.79 1.60 3.88
CA VAL A 49 6.15 0.93 2.73
C VAL A 49 4.95 1.73 2.24
N TRP A 50 4.66 1.64 0.95
CA TRP A 50 3.48 2.29 0.37
C TRP A 50 2.20 1.50 0.64
N LEU A 51 1.12 2.22 0.96
CA LEU A 51 -0.25 1.74 1.04
C LEU A 51 -1.11 2.51 0.02
N GLY A 52 -2.39 2.14 -0.11
CA GLY A 52 -3.30 2.76 -1.09
C GLY A 52 -3.68 4.21 -0.78
N LEU A 53 -3.50 4.67 0.47
CA LEU A 53 -3.95 5.99 0.91
C LEU A 53 -3.27 7.10 0.11
N ARG A 54 -4.08 7.96 -0.52
CA ARG A 54 -3.63 9.06 -1.36
C ARG A 54 -4.42 10.34 -1.12
N HIS A 55 -3.71 11.45 -1.10
CA HIS A 55 -4.31 12.77 -1.13
C HIS A 55 -4.57 13.21 -2.57
N SER A 56 -5.79 13.68 -2.85
CA SER A 56 -6.07 14.43 -4.07
C SER A 56 -6.00 15.91 -3.79
N CYS A 57 -5.00 16.58 -4.34
CA CYS A 57 -4.82 18.02 -4.17
C CYS A 57 -5.93 18.85 -4.83
N THR A 58 -6.62 18.32 -5.85
CA THR A 58 -7.68 19.06 -6.56
C THR A 58 -8.96 19.16 -5.76
N VAL A 59 -9.30 18.12 -5.01
CA VAL A 59 -10.52 18.05 -4.19
C VAL A 59 -10.23 18.17 -2.69
N GLY A 60 -8.96 18.18 -2.28
CA GLY A 60 -8.53 18.38 -0.90
C GLY A 60 -8.89 17.23 0.05
N ILE A 61 -9.02 16.00 -0.45
CA ILE A 61 -9.40 14.84 0.36
C ILE A 61 -8.37 13.72 0.27
N TRP A 62 -8.31 12.94 1.34
CA TRP A 62 -7.65 11.63 1.36
C TRP A 62 -8.65 10.55 0.98
N PHE A 63 -8.21 9.63 0.13
CA PHE A 63 -8.99 8.48 -0.29
C PHE A 63 -8.07 7.27 -0.44
N TRP A 64 -8.67 6.09 -0.35
CA TRP A 64 -8.03 4.82 -0.66
C TRP A 64 -8.17 4.51 -2.14
#